data_AF-A0A5M3Q5A8-F1
#
_entry.id   AF-A0A5M3Q5A8-F1
#
_cell.length_a   1.000
_cell.length_b   1.000
_cell.length_c   1.000
_cell.angle_alpha   90.00
_cell.angle_beta   90.00
_cell.angle_gamma   90.00
#
_symmetry.space_group_name_H-M   'P 1'
#
loop_
_entity.id
_entity.type
_entity.pdbx_description
1 polymer ?
#
loop_
_entity_poly.entity_id
_entity_poly.type
_entity_poly.pdbx_seq_one_letter_code
_entity_poly.pdbx_strand_id
1 'polypeptide(L)'
;MTDATQPLFNDPWSSQEYAARCALDVGDNWKIRSVFRGVHPMLEDRIIELEHDKALEDDQKWAELDATSGPVAWLPEGWILVVMYDEENPQDLKTGFVNVDKYMRKPAEASNDH
;
A
#
# COMPACT_ATOMS: atom_id res chain seq x y z
N MET A 1 2.81 -22.06 -1.23
CA MET A 1 1.65 -21.28 -0.79
C MET A 1 1.88 -20.92 0.66
N THR A 2 2.31 -19.70 0.92
CA THR A 2 2.35 -19.14 2.28
C THR A 2 0.92 -18.70 2.59
N ASP A 3 0.25 -19.41 3.49
CA ASP A 3 -1.14 -19.11 3.84
C ASP A 3 -1.17 -17.88 4.75
N ALA A 4 -1.89 -16.83 4.34
CA ALA A 4 -2.04 -15.61 5.13
C ALA A 4 -3.17 -15.79 6.13
N THR A 5 -2.89 -15.57 7.42
CA THR A 5 -3.88 -15.80 8.47
C THR A 5 -4.88 -14.63 8.55
N GLN A 6 -6.18 -14.95 8.51
CA GLN A 6 -7.24 -13.97 8.72
C GLN A 6 -7.20 -13.40 10.15
N PRO A 7 -7.38 -12.07 10.33
CA PRO A 7 -7.35 -11.47 11.64
C PRO A 7 -8.57 -11.89 12.47
N LEU A 8 -8.35 -12.17 13.76
CA LEU A 8 -9.40 -12.58 14.72
C LEU A 8 -10.28 -11.42 15.20
N PHE A 9 -9.86 -10.16 14.98
CA PHE A 9 -10.55 -8.95 15.43
C PHE A 9 -10.73 -7.95 14.28
N ASN A 10 -11.79 -7.14 14.37
CA ASN A 10 -12.06 -6.00 13.47
C ASN A 10 -11.14 -4.81 13.79
N ASP A 11 -9.83 -5.03 13.74
CA ASP A 11 -8.87 -3.93 13.66
C ASP A 11 -8.74 -3.51 12.19
N PRO A 12 -9.01 -2.25 11.83
CA PRO A 12 -8.84 -1.76 10.47
C PRO A 12 -7.43 -2.01 9.93
N TRP A 13 -6.41 -1.99 10.78
CA TRP A 13 -5.01 -2.23 10.38
C TRP A 13 -4.73 -3.69 10.09
N SER A 14 -5.22 -4.61 10.93
CA SER A 14 -5.08 -6.04 10.69
C SER A 14 -5.79 -6.50 9.41
N SER A 15 -6.89 -5.86 9.04
CA SER A 15 -7.65 -6.16 7.81
C SER A 15 -6.92 -5.68 6.55
N GLN A 16 -6.29 -4.50 6.59
CA GLN A 16 -5.45 -4.02 5.49
C GLN A 16 -4.22 -4.88 5.31
N GLU A 17 -3.58 -5.28 6.41
CA GLU A 17 -2.40 -6.15 6.38
C GLU A 17 -2.73 -7.53 5.81
N TYR A 18 -3.85 -8.12 6.21
CA TYR A 18 -4.35 -9.36 5.60
C TYR A 18 -4.62 -9.22 4.11
N ALA A 19 -5.36 -8.18 3.70
CA ALA A 19 -5.64 -7.90 2.29
C ALA A 19 -4.34 -7.74 1.48
N ALA A 20 -3.35 -7.05 2.04
CA ALA A 20 -2.05 -6.85 1.43
C ALA A 20 -1.28 -8.17 1.28
N ARG A 21 -1.27 -9.02 2.31
CA ARG A 21 -0.64 -10.35 2.22
C ARG A 21 -1.25 -11.21 1.15
N CYS A 22 -2.58 -11.26 1.09
CA CYS A 22 -3.29 -12.02 0.07
C CYS A 22 -3.07 -11.47 -1.34
N ALA A 23 -3.02 -10.15 -1.51
CA ALA A 23 -2.83 -9.52 -2.81
C ALA A 23 -1.38 -9.65 -3.34
N LEU A 24 -0.40 -9.63 -2.45
CA LEU A 24 1.03 -9.69 -2.78
C LEU A 24 1.63 -11.11 -2.73
N ASP A 25 0.80 -12.11 -2.38
CA ASP A 25 1.17 -13.51 -2.21
C ASP A 25 2.39 -13.66 -1.28
N VAL A 26 2.22 -13.22 -0.03
CA VAL A 26 3.24 -13.27 1.03
C VAL A 26 2.70 -13.88 2.32
N GLY A 27 3.62 -14.35 3.17
CA GLY A 27 3.31 -14.97 4.46
C GLY A 27 3.08 -13.98 5.60
N ASP A 28 2.77 -14.53 6.78
CA ASP A 28 2.41 -13.76 7.97
C ASP A 28 3.57 -12.94 8.57
N ASN A 29 4.81 -13.30 8.22
CA ASN A 29 6.02 -12.55 8.56
C ASN A 29 6.16 -11.21 7.82
N TRP A 30 5.32 -10.95 6.82
CA TRP A 30 5.30 -9.68 6.11
C TRP A 30 4.39 -8.67 6.81
N LYS A 31 4.88 -7.44 6.99
CA LYS A 31 4.17 -6.34 7.67
C LYS A 31 4.05 -5.11 6.79
N ILE A 32 3.00 -4.32 7.00
CA ILE A 32 2.85 -3.04 6.33
C ILE A 32 3.88 -2.05 6.89
N ARG A 33 4.70 -1.49 5.98
CA ARG A 33 5.58 -0.34 6.27
C ARG A 33 4.87 0.98 6.04
N SER A 34 4.06 1.07 4.98
CA SER A 34 3.47 2.32 4.53
C SER A 34 2.18 2.07 3.75
N VAL A 35 1.21 2.98 3.89
CA VAL A 35 -0.07 2.94 3.18
C VAL A 35 -0.34 4.30 2.56
N PHE A 36 -0.67 4.31 1.26
CA PHE A 36 -1.02 5.51 0.52
C PHE A 36 -2.43 5.36 -0.07
N ARG A 37 -3.28 6.37 0.14
CA ARG A 37 -4.64 6.48 -0.44
C ARG A 37 -4.70 7.40 -1.66
N GLY A 38 -3.59 8.03 -1.96
CA GLY A 38 -3.41 8.86 -3.13
C GLY A 38 -1.96 8.77 -3.58
N VAL A 39 -1.76 8.88 -4.88
CA VAL A 39 -0.45 8.86 -5.52
C VAL A 39 -0.27 10.17 -6.26
N HIS A 40 0.93 10.73 -6.20
CA HIS A 40 1.25 11.91 -6.98
C HIS A 40 1.48 11.48 -8.43
N PRO A 41 0.61 11.85 -9.38
CA PRO A 41 0.62 11.33 -10.75
C PRO A 41 1.85 11.79 -11.55
N MET A 42 2.51 12.88 -11.12
CA MET A 42 3.74 13.38 -11.73
C MET A 42 5.01 12.98 -10.97
N LEU A 43 4.94 12.02 -10.03
CA LEU A 43 6.12 11.63 -9.25
C LEU A 43 7.18 10.97 -10.13
N GLU A 44 6.77 10.10 -11.06
CA GLU A 44 7.67 9.49 -12.04
C GLU A 44 8.35 10.54 -12.93
N ASP A 45 7.55 11.42 -13.55
CA ASP A 45 8.08 12.48 -14.42
C ASP A 45 9.07 13.38 -13.66
N ARG A 46 8.75 13.73 -12.41
CA ARG A 46 9.59 14.60 -11.58
C ARG A 46 10.86 13.89 -11.08
N ILE A 47 10.81 12.59 -10.81
CA ILE A 47 12.00 11.77 -10.54
C ILE A 47 12.89 11.71 -11.79
N ILE A 48 12.31 11.45 -12.97
CA ILE A 48 13.05 11.40 -14.23
C ILE A 48 13.70 12.75 -14.53
N GLU A 49 12.99 13.86 -14.34
CA GLU A 49 13.54 15.22 -14.48
C GLU A 49 14.70 15.47 -13.50
N LEU A 50 14.52 15.14 -12.22
CA LEU A 50 15.55 15.34 -11.18
C LEU A 50 16.78 14.41 -11.36
N GLU A 51 16.57 13.19 -11.85
CA GLU A 51 17.65 12.26 -12.21
C GLU A 51 18.40 12.73 -13.47
N HIS A 52 17.67 13.29 -14.43
CA HIS A 52 18.24 13.82 -15.66
C HIS A 52 19.07 15.09 -15.40
N ASP A 53 18.61 15.98 -14.50
CA ASP A 53 19.30 17.24 -14.25
C ASP A 53 20.66 17.07 -13.56
N LYS A 54 20.94 15.92 -12.91
CA LYS A 54 22.22 15.53 -12.25
C LYS A 54 22.89 16.59 -11.35
N ALA A 55 22.25 17.73 -11.13
CA ALA A 55 22.78 18.89 -10.44
C ALA A 55 22.54 18.83 -8.93
N LEU A 56 21.65 17.94 -8.51
CA LEU A 56 21.21 17.78 -7.12
C LEU A 56 21.72 16.46 -6.56
N GLU A 57 22.25 16.51 -5.33
CA GLU A 57 22.55 15.30 -4.58
C GLU A 57 21.24 14.58 -4.17
N ASP A 58 21.31 13.30 -3.84
CA ASP A 58 20.13 12.46 -3.59
C ASP A 58 19.20 13.07 -2.52
N ASP A 59 19.77 13.55 -1.42
CA ASP A 59 19.04 14.21 -0.33
C ASP A 59 18.29 15.48 -0.80
N GLN A 60 18.84 16.18 -1.79
CA GLN A 60 18.23 17.39 -2.37
C GLN A 60 17.12 17.04 -3.36
N LYS A 61 17.28 15.95 -4.14
CA LYS A 61 16.20 15.44 -5.00
C LYS A 61 14.98 15.02 -4.18
N TRP A 62 15.20 14.36 -3.04
CA TRP A 62 14.12 13.97 -2.13
C TRP A 62 13.42 15.18 -1.48
N ALA A 63 14.13 16.28 -1.22
CA ALA A 63 13.53 17.52 -0.72
C ALA A 63 12.72 18.27 -1.79
N GLU A 64 13.15 18.23 -3.05
CA GLU A 64 12.44 18.79 -4.22
C GLU A 64 11.19 17.99 -4.59
N LEU A 65 11.16 16.70 -4.23
CA LEU A 65 10.00 15.80 -4.34
C LEU A 65 8.92 16.07 -3.28
N ASP A 66 8.85 17.30 -2.75
CA ASP A 66 7.80 17.71 -1.81
C ASP A 66 6.41 17.54 -2.45
N ALA A 67 5.79 16.40 -2.12
CA ALA A 67 4.49 15.98 -2.59
C ALA A 67 3.34 16.69 -1.85
N THR A 68 3.63 17.64 -0.94
CA THR A 68 2.58 18.40 -0.25
C THR A 68 1.89 19.45 -1.13
N SER A 69 2.46 19.78 -2.28
CA SER A 69 2.02 20.92 -3.12
C SER A 69 1.58 20.57 -4.54
N GLY A 70 1.63 19.30 -4.95
CA GLY A 70 1.18 18.88 -6.27
C GLY A 70 -0.15 18.09 -6.27
N PRO A 71 -0.79 17.93 -7.43
CA PRO A 71 -2.08 17.27 -7.53
C PRO A 71 -1.95 15.82 -7.07
N VAL A 72 -2.71 15.40 -6.05
CA VAL A 72 -2.78 14.00 -5.62
C VAL A 72 -3.90 13.32 -6.39
N ALA A 73 -3.58 12.26 -7.14
CA ALA A 73 -4.58 11.36 -7.68
C ALA A 73 -5.04 10.43 -6.55
N TRP A 74 -6.24 10.67 -6.03
CA TRP A 74 -6.86 9.80 -5.04
C TRP A 74 -7.19 8.44 -5.66
N LEU A 75 -6.84 7.38 -4.95
CA LEU A 75 -7.26 6.03 -5.32
C LEU A 75 -8.78 5.92 -5.13
N PRO A 76 -9.47 5.09 -5.94
CA PRO A 76 -10.89 4.81 -5.72
C PRO A 76 -11.12 4.26 -4.30
N GLU A 77 -12.33 4.43 -3.79
CA GLU A 77 -12.69 3.90 -2.47
C GLU A 77 -12.37 2.39 -2.38
N GLY A 78 -11.86 1.98 -1.21
CA GLY A 78 -11.40 0.61 -0.97
C GLY A 78 -9.99 0.30 -1.51
N TRP A 79 -9.41 1.13 -2.38
CA TRP A 79 -8.06 0.92 -2.92
C TRP A 79 -6.99 1.65 -2.11
N ILE A 80 -5.88 0.96 -1.87
CA ILE A 80 -4.67 1.50 -1.27
C ILE A 80 -3.44 1.03 -2.04
N LEU A 81 -2.39 1.85 -2.06
CA LEU A 81 -1.03 1.40 -2.39
C LEU A 81 -0.33 1.06 -1.07
N VAL A 82 0.19 -0.14 -0.96
CA VAL A 82 0.91 -0.60 0.24
C VAL A 82 2.37 -0.87 -0.08
N VAL A 83 3.23 -0.56 0.87
CA VAL A 83 4.60 -1.07 0.93
C VAL A 83 4.67 -2.02 2.11
N MET A 84 5.06 -3.26 1.86
CA MET A 84 5.30 -4.28 2.87
C MET A 84 6.78 -4.64 2.95
N TYR A 85 7.21 -5.08 4.12
CA TYR A 85 8.55 -5.62 4.36
C TYR A 85 8.47 -6.97 5.06
N ASP A 86 9.48 -7.81 4.86
CA ASP A 86 9.67 -9.05 5.61
C ASP A 86 10.29 -8.74 6.98
N GLU A 87 9.65 -9.15 8.08
CA GLU A 87 10.21 -8.95 9.43
C GLU A 87 11.52 -9.70 9.65
N GLU A 88 11.71 -10.85 8.99
CA GLU A 88 12.92 -11.66 9.11
C GLU A 88 14.07 -11.09 8.27
N ASN A 89 13.73 -10.41 7.17
CA ASN A 89 14.66 -9.68 6.31
C ASN A 89 14.13 -8.29 5.95
N PRO A 90 14.34 -7.25 6.79
CA PRO A 90 13.73 -5.94 6.59
C PRO A 90 14.15 -5.19 5.30
N GLN A 91 15.12 -5.71 4.56
CA GLN A 91 15.53 -5.21 3.25
C GLN A 91 14.66 -5.74 2.11
N ASP A 92 13.96 -6.86 2.31
CA ASP A 92 13.03 -7.41 1.34
C ASP A 92 11.72 -6.62 1.39
N LEU A 93 11.42 -5.94 0.29
CA LEU A 93 10.25 -5.07 0.15
C LEU A 93 9.35 -5.57 -0.99
N LYS A 94 8.05 -5.44 -0.80
CA LYS A 94 7.04 -5.66 -1.84
C LYS A 94 6.06 -4.51 -1.81
N THR A 95 5.62 -4.07 -2.99
CA THR A 95 4.66 -2.99 -3.15
C THR A 95 3.53 -3.41 -4.09
N GLY A 96 2.34 -2.87 -3.90
CA GLY A 96 1.26 -3.06 -4.84
C GLY A 96 -0.06 -2.38 -4.46
N PHE A 97 -0.97 -2.32 -5.43
CA PHE A 97 -2.31 -1.83 -5.24
C PHE A 97 -3.22 -2.92 -4.70
N VAL A 98 -3.91 -2.62 -3.61
CA VAL A 98 -4.75 -3.57 -2.87
C VAL A 98 -6.14 -2.98 -2.75
N ASN A 99 -7.15 -3.72 -3.22
CA ASN A 99 -8.55 -3.42 -2.92
C ASN A 99 -8.91 -4.13 -1.62
N VAL A 100 -9.00 -3.39 -0.52
CA VAL A 100 -9.25 -3.91 0.83
C VAL A 100 -10.68 -4.47 0.95
N ASP A 101 -11.64 -3.85 0.27
CA ASP A 101 -13.05 -4.26 0.30
C ASP A 101 -13.27 -5.67 -0.28
N LYS A 102 -12.42 -6.10 -1.21
CA LYS A 102 -12.42 -7.47 -1.74
C LYS A 102 -12.16 -8.52 -0.66
N TYR A 103 -11.41 -8.16 0.38
CA TYR A 103 -10.96 -9.09 1.42
C TYR A 103 -11.69 -8.89 2.75
N MET A 104 -12.36 -7.74 2.93
CA MET A 104 -13.33 -7.57 4.02
C MET A 104 -14.62 -8.30 3.68
N ARG A 105 -15.06 -9.24 4.54
CA ARG A 105 -16.42 -9.78 4.43
C ARG A 105 -17.39 -8.61 4.58
N LYS A 106 -18.22 -8.36 3.56
CA LYS A 106 -19.51 -7.73 3.80
C LYS A 106 -20.22 -8.57 4.88
N PRO A 107 -20.76 -7.98 5.95
CA PRO A 107 -21.65 -8.73 6.82
C PRO A 107 -22.71 -9.33 5.91
N ALA A 108 -22.89 -10.65 5.99
CA ALA A 108 -23.95 -11.33 5.28
C ALA A 108 -25.23 -10.56 5.62
N GLU A 109 -25.86 -9.94 4.61
CA GLU A 109 -27.25 -9.53 4.75
C GLU A 109 -27.96 -10.78 5.23
N ALA A 110 -28.48 -10.69 6.46
CA ALA A 110 -29.19 -11.78 7.08
C ALA A 110 -30.27 -12.22 6.07
N SER A 111 -30.12 -13.43 5.52
CA SER A 111 -31.20 -14.14 4.85
C SER A 111 -32.33 -14.24 5.86
N ASN A 112 -33.20 -13.24 5.83
CA ASN A 112 -34.52 -13.25 6.42
C ASN A 112 -35.39 -14.06 5.45
N ASP A 113 -35.13 -15.37 5.38
CA ASP A 113 -36.09 -16.29 4.77
C ASP A 113 -37.26 -16.45 5.75
N HIS A 114 -38.43 -16.01 5.27
CA HIS A 114 -39.75 -16.15 5.89
C HIS A 114 -40.24 -17.59 5.87
#